data_AF-A0A4R4ZQE6-F1
#
_entry.id   AF-A0A4R4ZQE6-F1
#
_cell.length_a   1.000
_cell.length_b   1.000
_cell.length_c   1.000
_cell.angle_alpha   90.00
_cell.angle_beta   90.00
_cell.angle_gamma   90.00
#
_symmetry.space_group_name_H-M   'P 1'
#
loop_
_entity.id
_entity.type
_entity.pdbx_description
1 polymer ?
#
loop_
_entity_poly.entity_id
_entity_poly.type
_entity_poly.pdbx_seq_one_letter_code
_entity_poly.pdbx_strand_id
1 'polypeptide(L)'
;MRRDVKRRTFVAGAVGIAATGGSGLLSGCGSGAADTGAAPESLTQPVAELGPLKSGINYPPGYIGPKARRQQTIVTEPATFTVVVPQSLTVGDWAKNEFTRWMEQQTGIRIQWRQVAGKGNDPETMTKINAMMAAGDIPDAFLGITFTRSQLYLYGAQNLFVDLNPYLERYAPNLQLAMKDYPETPKLLKAPDKGVYSFPDINDCYHCRASNGRALLNTEWLRKVGLAMPQTTDEFREVLQAFKQADLAGGGKTIPFGGYKDAALDTFFMNSFLYNAGDPWLAVNDGKVEANYVKDEWREGLKYLHGLYADGLLARDIFTANEDQIKRYGDNPGGPVLGGARVYYWGTLMTLDLVDPKARWHQYETMDPLKGPNGVQVAPWDYLKVGLEVSTLVVTRKCKRPDLLVRWADYQLDLEVVLRSYAGPDFRWSVKGDKGINGKQSIYGMESWNTDETKGKTWDQYGVMYRSGDFRLAERVDPKKPTFESPLYEQTRDHLFPHRQPMERQFPPVTLEADQAALDAEIGLNLKSEVTGSLAKFVTGRLDPNDDGQWADYKSRIGQIGLQPYLEIQQAAYETYQG
;
A
#
# COMPACT_ATOMS: atom_id res chain seq x y z
N MET A 1 10.08 -1.62 -40.23
CA MET A 1 11.09 -0.66 -40.75
C MET A 1 11.36 0.34 -39.64
N ARG A 2 12.45 0.14 -38.88
CA ARG A 2 12.80 0.93 -37.68
C ARG A 2 13.12 2.37 -38.08
N ARG A 3 12.50 3.35 -37.42
CA ARG A 3 12.90 4.76 -37.52
C ARG A 3 13.34 5.21 -36.14
N ASP A 4 14.65 5.46 -36.03
CA ASP A 4 15.31 6.06 -34.88
C ASP A 4 14.76 7.47 -34.62
N VAL A 5 14.28 7.70 -33.39
CA VAL A 5 13.95 9.05 -32.91
C VAL A 5 15.21 9.61 -32.25
N LYS A 6 15.80 10.63 -32.88
CA LYS A 6 16.99 11.35 -32.41
C LYS A 6 16.67 12.19 -31.17
N ARG A 7 17.45 12.01 -30.10
CA ARG A 7 17.54 12.91 -28.94
C ARG A 7 17.78 14.35 -29.42
N ARG A 8 16.85 15.26 -29.15
CA ARG A 8 17.06 16.71 -29.29
C ARG A 8 17.52 17.27 -27.94
N THR A 9 18.75 17.76 -27.93
CA THR A 9 19.35 18.54 -26.85
C THR A 9 18.59 19.88 -26.74
N PHE A 10 17.99 20.16 -25.58
CA PHE A 10 17.43 21.47 -25.28
C PHE A 10 18.50 22.32 -24.58
N VAL A 11 18.76 23.51 -25.15
CA VAL A 11 19.72 24.49 -24.64
C VAL A 11 19.04 25.27 -23.52
N ALA A 12 19.56 25.15 -22.29
CA ALA A 12 19.16 25.99 -21.18
C ALA A 12 19.78 27.39 -21.33
N GLY A 13 18.92 28.41 -21.38
CA GLY A 13 19.29 29.81 -21.39
C GLY A 13 19.12 30.46 -20.02
N ALA A 14 20.24 30.97 -19.50
CA ALA A 14 20.41 32.17 -18.68
C ALA A 14 19.78 32.26 -17.28
N VAL A 15 20.63 32.13 -16.25
CA VAL A 15 20.75 33.15 -15.20
C VAL A 15 22.23 33.48 -15.06
N GLY A 16 22.61 34.69 -15.45
CA GLY A 16 23.95 35.22 -15.28
C GLY A 16 24.10 35.90 -13.92
N ILE A 17 25.15 35.55 -13.19
CA ILE A 17 25.79 36.45 -12.21
C ILE A 17 27.29 36.42 -12.48
N ALA A 18 27.84 37.63 -12.58
CA ALA A 18 29.16 37.96 -13.09
C ALA A 18 30.32 37.34 -12.30
N ALA A 19 31.37 37.03 -13.05
CA ALA A 19 32.67 36.62 -12.56
C ALA A 19 33.45 37.78 -11.92
N THR A 20 34.12 37.50 -10.81
CA THR A 20 35.43 38.10 -10.51
C THR A 20 36.37 37.00 -10.03
N GLY A 21 37.51 36.90 -10.73
CA GLY A 21 38.49 35.84 -10.57
C GLY A 21 39.29 35.93 -9.27
N GLY A 22 39.71 34.76 -8.81
CA GLY A 22 40.66 34.57 -7.73
C GLY A 22 41.22 33.16 -7.81
N SER A 23 42.39 33.05 -8.42
CA SER A 23 43.19 31.82 -8.47
C SER A 23 43.54 31.38 -7.05
N GLY A 24 42.80 30.39 -6.54
CA GLY A 24 43.08 29.73 -5.26
C GLY A 24 43.07 28.23 -5.48
N LEU A 25 44.26 27.63 -5.36
CA LEU A 25 44.48 26.19 -5.34
C LEU A 25 43.58 25.52 -4.29
N LEU A 26 42.45 24.96 -4.71
CA LEU A 26 41.70 24.01 -3.90
C LEU A 26 42.22 22.62 -4.24
N SER A 27 43.04 22.12 -3.31
CA SER A 27 43.45 20.72 -3.20
C SER A 27 42.27 19.80 -3.47
N GLY A 28 42.45 18.90 -4.44
CA GLY A 28 41.49 17.85 -4.73
C GLY A 28 41.19 17.05 -3.47
N CYS A 29 39.94 17.12 -3.01
CA CYS A 29 39.37 16.06 -2.20
C CYS A 29 39.16 14.88 -3.15
N GLY A 30 39.95 13.84 -2.91
CA GLY A 30 39.96 12.63 -3.72
C GLY A 30 38.57 12.03 -3.88
N SER A 31 38.35 11.47 -5.06
CA SER A 31 37.40 10.40 -5.30
C SER A 31 37.61 9.32 -4.24
N GLY A 32 36.83 9.38 -3.15
CA GLY A 32 36.57 8.23 -2.31
C GLY A 32 35.76 7.26 -3.15
N ALA A 33 36.45 6.43 -3.93
CA ALA A 33 35.85 5.23 -4.47
C ALA A 33 35.26 4.46 -3.28
N ALA A 34 33.96 4.15 -3.35
CA ALA A 34 33.36 3.15 -2.48
C ALA A 34 33.96 1.79 -2.88
N ASP A 35 35.20 1.58 -2.48
CA ASP A 35 35.93 0.34 -2.70
C ASP A 35 35.47 -0.62 -1.59
N THR A 36 34.42 -1.38 -1.91
CA THR A 36 34.17 -2.76 -1.44
C THR A 36 32.88 -3.23 -2.11
N GLY A 37 33.00 -4.20 -3.01
CA GLY A 37 31.90 -5.03 -3.48
C GLY A 37 31.80 -6.31 -2.64
N ALA A 38 30.68 -7.00 -2.75
CA ALA A 38 30.49 -8.32 -2.15
C ALA A 38 31.68 -9.24 -2.45
N ALA A 39 32.22 -9.91 -1.43
CA ALA A 39 33.34 -10.83 -1.62
C ALA A 39 32.91 -11.96 -2.58
N PRO A 40 33.74 -12.37 -3.56
CA PRO A 40 33.41 -13.49 -4.46
C PRO A 40 33.01 -14.77 -3.72
N GLU A 41 33.54 -14.98 -2.51
CA GLU A 41 33.23 -16.09 -1.62
C GLU A 41 31.77 -16.12 -1.11
N SER A 42 31.04 -15.00 -1.19
CA SER A 42 29.64 -14.96 -0.77
C SER A 42 28.71 -15.82 -1.65
N LEU A 43 29.08 -16.08 -2.91
CA LEU A 43 28.30 -16.93 -3.84
C LEU A 43 28.78 -18.38 -3.93
N THR A 44 29.79 -18.76 -3.14
CA THR A 44 30.39 -20.11 -3.21
C THR A 44 29.78 -21.11 -2.23
N GLN A 45 28.97 -20.67 -1.26
CA GLN A 45 28.31 -21.55 -0.30
C GLN A 45 27.28 -22.46 -0.97
N PRO A 46 26.96 -23.65 -0.42
CA PRO A 46 25.91 -24.51 -0.96
C PRO A 46 24.54 -23.79 -1.06
N VAL A 47 23.73 -24.20 -2.04
CA VAL A 47 22.34 -23.72 -2.19
C VAL A 47 21.59 -24.01 -0.90
N ALA A 48 20.83 -23.03 -0.39
CA ALA A 48 20.01 -23.23 0.79
C ALA A 48 18.74 -24.01 0.44
N GLU A 49 18.41 -25.00 1.26
CA GLU A 49 17.20 -25.81 1.08
C GLU A 49 16.21 -25.59 2.22
N LEU A 50 14.93 -25.81 1.93
CA LEU A 50 13.88 -25.75 2.95
C LEU A 50 14.04 -26.90 3.95
N GLY A 51 14.04 -26.56 5.24
CA GLY A 51 13.97 -27.56 6.29
C GLY A 51 12.67 -28.39 6.27
N PRO A 52 12.66 -29.56 6.94
CA PRO A 52 11.47 -30.38 7.06
C PRO A 52 10.39 -29.66 7.87
N LEU A 53 9.12 -29.89 7.54
CA LEU A 53 7.98 -29.32 8.25
C LEU A 53 7.97 -29.76 9.72
N LYS A 54 7.54 -28.86 10.61
CA LYS A 54 7.23 -29.22 12.00
C LYS A 54 5.93 -30.02 12.04
N SER A 55 5.90 -31.07 12.86
CA SER A 55 4.72 -31.91 13.08
C SER A 55 3.73 -31.26 14.04
N GLY A 56 2.43 -31.60 13.93
CA GLY A 56 1.40 -31.16 14.87
C GLY A 56 0.73 -29.83 14.55
N ILE A 57 1.03 -29.22 13.40
CA ILE A 57 0.41 -27.97 12.93
C ILE A 57 -0.67 -28.31 11.88
N ASN A 58 -1.87 -27.79 12.07
CA ASN A 58 -3.05 -28.11 11.28
C ASN A 58 -3.19 -27.19 10.06
N TYR A 59 -2.48 -27.49 8.98
CA TYR A 59 -2.67 -26.78 7.70
C TYR A 59 -3.96 -27.24 7.01
N PRO A 60 -4.88 -26.34 6.62
CA PRO A 60 -6.05 -26.72 5.84
C PRO A 60 -5.64 -27.25 4.44
N PRO A 61 -6.44 -28.14 3.83
CA PRO A 61 -6.20 -28.59 2.46
C PRO A 61 -6.10 -27.43 1.49
N GLY A 62 -5.07 -27.46 0.64
CA GLY A 62 -4.81 -26.39 -0.34
C GLY A 62 -4.19 -25.11 0.23
N TYR A 63 -3.74 -25.09 1.49
CA TYR A 63 -3.09 -23.92 2.09
C TYR A 63 -1.84 -23.46 1.29
N ILE A 64 -1.88 -22.22 0.83
CA ILE A 64 -0.81 -21.50 0.12
C ILE A 64 -0.24 -20.41 1.03
N GLY A 65 0.99 -20.58 1.50
CA GLY A 65 1.57 -19.66 2.46
C GLY A 65 2.78 -20.20 3.21
N PRO A 66 3.32 -19.40 4.16
CA PRO A 66 4.44 -19.81 4.99
C PRO A 66 4.06 -21.05 5.81
N LYS A 67 5.00 -21.97 5.95
CA LYS A 67 4.86 -23.17 6.79
C LYS A 67 6.01 -23.21 7.79
N ALA A 68 5.74 -23.71 8.99
CA ALA A 68 6.73 -23.77 10.05
C ALA A 68 7.63 -24.98 9.81
N ARG A 69 8.93 -24.74 9.71
CA ARG A 69 9.95 -25.73 9.40
C ARG A 69 10.99 -25.79 10.49
N ARG A 70 11.69 -26.92 10.58
CA ARG A 70 12.91 -27.01 11.38
C ARG A 70 14.00 -26.25 10.65
N GLN A 71 14.32 -25.07 11.17
CA GLN A 71 15.35 -24.22 10.63
C GLN A 71 16.73 -24.62 11.14
N GLN A 72 17.76 -24.35 10.35
CA GLN A 72 19.16 -24.53 10.73
C GLN A 72 19.80 -23.18 11.06
N THR A 73 20.72 -23.16 12.02
CA THR A 73 21.53 -21.98 12.32
C THR A 73 22.35 -21.58 11.09
N ILE A 74 22.41 -20.28 10.77
CA ILE A 74 23.04 -19.77 9.55
C ILE A 74 24.57 -19.85 9.68
N VAL A 75 25.10 -19.39 10.81
CA VAL A 75 26.53 -19.43 11.16
C VAL A 75 26.72 -19.77 12.63
N THR A 76 27.76 -20.54 12.96
CA THR A 76 28.12 -20.88 14.33
C THR A 76 29.06 -19.86 14.97
N GLU A 77 29.89 -19.20 14.14
CA GLU A 77 30.69 -18.05 14.56
C GLU A 77 29.89 -16.76 14.32
N PRO A 78 29.74 -15.89 15.34
CA PRO A 78 28.91 -14.70 15.20
C PRO A 78 29.36 -13.77 14.07
N ALA A 79 28.48 -13.54 13.10
CA ALA A 79 28.68 -12.53 12.06
C ALA A 79 27.94 -11.24 12.44
N THR A 80 28.61 -10.09 12.35
CA THR A 80 28.04 -8.80 12.77
C THR A 80 27.82 -7.87 11.59
N PHE A 81 26.64 -7.24 11.52
CA PHE A 81 26.27 -6.27 10.49
C PHE A 81 25.72 -5.00 11.12
N THR A 82 25.94 -3.86 10.48
CA THR A 82 25.30 -2.58 10.81
C THR A 82 24.05 -2.40 9.97
N VAL A 83 22.88 -2.30 10.61
CA VAL A 83 21.60 -2.12 9.91
C VAL A 83 20.90 -0.86 10.39
N VAL A 84 20.46 -0.04 9.44
CA VAL A 84 19.64 1.14 9.72
C VAL A 84 18.16 0.76 9.68
N VAL A 85 17.42 1.21 10.69
CA VAL A 85 15.98 0.97 10.89
C VAL A 85 15.26 2.25 11.31
N PRO A 86 13.94 2.38 11.05
CA PRO A 86 13.16 3.48 11.61
C PRO A 86 12.98 3.32 13.13
N GLN A 87 12.69 4.43 13.81
CA GLN A 87 12.23 4.40 15.20
C GLN A 87 10.81 3.82 15.28
N SER A 88 10.55 3.01 16.29
CA SER A 88 9.22 2.46 16.56
C SER A 88 8.99 2.33 18.07
N LEU A 89 7.85 2.84 18.53
CA LEU A 89 7.45 2.70 19.94
C LEU A 89 7.10 1.26 20.30
N THR A 90 6.62 0.48 19.34
CA THR A 90 6.26 -0.93 19.53
C THR A 90 7.51 -1.80 19.60
N VAL A 91 8.48 -1.58 18.70
CA VAL A 91 9.76 -2.32 18.74
C VAL A 91 10.60 -1.90 19.95
N GLY A 92 10.55 -0.61 20.32
CA GLY A 92 11.33 -0.06 21.41
C GLY A 92 12.83 -0.04 21.09
N ASP A 93 13.65 -0.43 22.06
CA ASP A 93 15.09 -0.59 21.85
C ASP A 93 15.35 -1.88 21.07
N TRP A 94 15.62 -1.73 19.76
CA TRP A 94 15.91 -2.84 18.84
C TRP A 94 16.96 -3.82 19.38
N ALA A 95 17.98 -3.36 20.10
CA ALA A 95 19.04 -4.24 20.62
C ALA A 95 18.59 -5.05 21.85
N LYS A 96 17.63 -4.54 22.63
CA LYS A 96 17.09 -5.23 23.82
C LYS A 96 15.81 -6.01 23.53
N ASN A 97 15.22 -5.78 22.37
CA ASN A 97 13.98 -6.42 21.94
C ASN A 97 14.09 -7.95 22.01
N GLU A 98 13.03 -8.60 22.48
CA GLU A 98 13.02 -10.05 22.70
C GLU A 98 13.19 -10.83 21.40
N PHE A 99 12.43 -10.49 20.36
CA PHE A 99 12.55 -11.12 19.05
C PHE A 99 13.93 -10.92 18.43
N THR A 100 14.55 -9.74 18.59
CA THR A 100 15.94 -9.50 18.14
C THR A 100 16.92 -10.51 18.77
N ARG A 101 16.88 -10.65 20.10
CA ARG A 101 17.80 -11.56 20.81
C ARG A 101 17.54 -13.01 20.43
N TRP A 102 16.27 -13.38 20.25
CA TRP A 102 15.90 -14.70 19.77
C TRP A 102 16.45 -14.96 18.35
N MET A 103 16.27 -14.04 17.42
CA MET A 103 16.81 -14.14 16.05
C MET A 103 18.33 -14.26 16.03
N GLU A 104 19.04 -13.48 16.86
CA GLU A 104 20.50 -13.59 16.99
C GLU A 104 20.91 -14.98 17.47
N GLN A 105 20.24 -15.52 18.49
CA GLN A 105 20.51 -16.88 19.00
C GLN A 105 20.21 -17.97 17.98
N GLN A 106 19.12 -17.85 17.21
CA GLN A 106 18.75 -18.86 16.22
C GLN A 106 19.70 -18.88 15.03
N THR A 107 20.16 -17.72 14.59
CA THR A 107 20.87 -17.57 13.32
C THR A 107 22.38 -17.41 13.46
N GLY A 108 22.87 -16.95 14.62
CA GLY A 108 24.26 -16.52 14.82
C GLY A 108 24.57 -15.15 14.19
N ILE A 109 23.56 -14.45 13.67
CA ILE A 109 23.71 -13.13 13.06
C ILE A 109 23.41 -12.04 14.09
N ARG A 110 24.41 -11.23 14.39
CA ARG A 110 24.28 -10.08 15.30
C ARG A 110 24.12 -8.79 14.50
N ILE A 111 23.16 -7.97 14.89
CA ILE A 111 22.91 -6.68 14.24
C ILE A 111 23.27 -5.52 15.18
N GLN A 112 24.07 -4.59 14.68
CA GLN A 112 24.28 -3.28 15.26
C GLN A 112 23.25 -2.32 14.67
N TRP A 113 22.19 -2.07 15.44
CA TRP A 113 21.06 -1.25 15.01
C TRP A 113 21.39 0.24 15.07
N ARG A 114 21.15 0.95 13.96
CA ARG A 114 21.17 2.41 13.88
C ARG A 114 19.75 2.90 13.60
N GLN A 115 19.18 3.65 14.53
CA GLN A 115 17.81 4.14 14.39
C GLN A 115 17.78 5.51 13.72
N VAL A 116 16.89 5.69 12.75
CA VAL A 116 16.56 7.00 12.17
C VAL A 116 15.16 7.42 12.62
N ALA A 117 15.01 8.70 13.00
CA ALA A 117 13.72 9.20 13.47
C ALA A 117 12.69 9.30 12.33
N GLY A 118 11.43 9.08 12.68
CA GLY A 118 10.31 8.93 11.74
C GLY A 118 10.00 7.46 11.41
N LYS A 119 8.89 7.25 10.71
CA LYS A 119 8.51 5.97 10.11
C LYS A 119 9.29 5.75 8.81
N GLY A 120 9.39 4.49 8.37
CA GLY A 120 10.16 4.10 7.18
C GLY A 120 9.79 4.84 5.89
N ASN A 121 8.55 5.32 5.78
CA ASN A 121 8.02 6.05 4.63
C ASN A 121 7.92 7.57 4.84
N ASP A 122 8.40 8.11 5.95
CA ASP A 122 8.35 9.55 6.22
C ASP A 122 9.37 10.32 5.34
N PRO A 123 8.98 11.43 4.69
CA PRO A 123 9.90 12.23 3.88
C PRO A 123 11.15 12.72 4.65
N GLU A 124 11.00 13.01 5.94
CA GLU A 124 12.13 13.39 6.81
C GLU A 124 13.11 12.24 7.04
N THR A 125 12.61 11.00 7.13
CA THR A 125 13.45 9.80 7.23
C THR A 125 14.27 9.67 5.96
N MET A 126 13.65 9.78 4.77
CA MET A 126 14.38 9.74 3.51
C MET A 126 15.40 10.86 3.36
N THR A 127 15.13 12.06 3.86
CA THR A 127 16.11 13.16 3.90
C THR A 127 17.35 12.78 4.70
N LYS A 128 17.18 12.15 5.87
CA LYS A 128 18.30 11.67 6.71
C LYS A 128 19.07 10.53 6.05
N ILE A 129 18.36 9.60 5.41
CA ILE A 129 18.97 8.50 4.65
C ILE A 129 19.82 9.06 3.50
N ASN A 130 19.29 10.00 2.71
CA ASN A 130 20.03 10.62 1.61
C ASN A 130 21.26 11.38 2.11
N ALA A 131 21.17 12.10 3.23
CA ALA A 131 22.30 12.77 3.85
C ALA A 131 23.37 11.78 4.34
N MET A 132 22.97 10.67 4.97
CA MET A 132 23.86 9.58 5.40
C MET A 132 24.60 8.96 4.21
N MET A 133 23.88 8.66 3.13
CA MET A 133 24.45 8.11 1.90
C MET A 133 25.43 9.10 1.26
N ALA A 134 25.08 10.37 1.17
CA ALA A 134 25.93 11.42 0.60
C ALA A 134 27.21 11.67 1.43
N ALA A 135 27.14 11.49 2.75
CA ALA A 135 28.29 11.60 3.65
C ALA A 135 29.21 10.36 3.62
N GLY A 136 28.84 9.30 2.90
CA GLY A 136 29.60 8.05 2.85
C GLY A 136 29.48 7.17 4.10
N ASP A 137 28.62 7.50 5.07
CA ASP A 137 28.35 6.68 6.26
C ASP A 137 27.30 5.60 5.97
N ILE A 138 27.52 4.83 4.90
CA ILE A 138 26.60 3.81 4.42
C ILE A 138 26.59 2.62 5.41
N PRO A 139 25.45 2.04 5.82
CA PRO A 139 25.39 0.83 6.64
C PRO A 139 25.60 -0.44 5.80
N ASP A 140 25.61 -1.64 6.39
CA ASP A 140 25.57 -2.89 5.61
C ASP A 140 24.20 -3.08 4.95
N ALA A 141 23.12 -2.69 5.62
CA ALA A 141 21.77 -2.73 5.06
C ALA A 141 20.81 -1.71 5.70
N PHE A 142 19.67 -1.51 5.04
CA PHE A 142 18.49 -0.83 5.56
C PHE A 142 17.36 -1.84 5.71
N LEU A 143 16.65 -1.80 6.84
CA LEU A 143 15.48 -2.64 7.10
C LEU A 143 14.28 -1.76 7.49
N GLY A 144 13.13 -1.96 6.85
CA GLY A 144 11.91 -1.21 7.10
C GLY A 144 12.00 0.27 6.69
N ILE A 145 12.90 0.60 5.76
CA ILE A 145 13.01 1.93 5.12
C ILE A 145 12.42 1.82 3.72
N THR A 146 11.39 2.62 3.42
CA THR A 146 10.59 2.48 2.19
C THR A 146 11.20 3.28 1.05
N PHE A 147 12.18 2.71 0.36
CA PHE A 147 12.65 3.25 -0.93
C PHE A 147 11.61 2.99 -2.03
N THR A 148 11.37 3.97 -2.88
CA THR A 148 10.55 3.78 -4.09
C THR A 148 11.26 2.88 -5.10
N ARG A 149 10.52 2.29 -6.05
CA ARG A 149 11.10 1.49 -7.14
C ARG A 149 12.16 2.27 -7.93
N SER A 150 11.87 3.53 -8.25
CA SER A 150 12.82 4.40 -8.95
C SER A 150 14.04 4.73 -8.09
N GLN A 151 13.91 4.86 -6.77
CA GLN A 151 15.06 5.04 -5.87
C GLN A 151 15.92 3.77 -5.79
N LEU A 152 15.29 2.59 -5.64
CA LEU A 152 15.99 1.30 -5.67
C LEU A 152 16.79 1.13 -6.95
N TYR A 153 16.17 1.43 -8.09
CA TYR A 153 16.84 1.39 -9.39
C TYR A 153 17.96 2.43 -9.49
N LEU A 154 17.71 3.70 -9.14
CA LEU A 154 18.71 4.76 -9.21
C LEU A 154 19.95 4.43 -8.38
N TYR A 155 19.77 4.00 -7.13
CA TYR A 155 20.88 3.66 -6.24
C TYR A 155 21.55 2.33 -6.63
N GLY A 156 20.79 1.38 -7.20
CA GLY A 156 21.33 0.17 -7.81
C GLY A 156 22.25 0.46 -9.00
N ALA A 157 21.79 1.29 -9.94
CA ALA A 157 22.54 1.72 -11.12
C ALA A 157 23.79 2.54 -10.77
N GLN A 158 23.75 3.30 -9.66
CA GLN A 158 24.92 4.00 -9.10
C GLN A 158 25.85 3.08 -8.31
N ASN A 159 25.56 1.77 -8.26
CA ASN A 159 26.33 0.78 -7.52
C ASN A 159 26.42 1.09 -6.02
N LEU A 160 25.38 1.68 -5.42
CA LEU A 160 25.26 1.85 -3.97
C LEU A 160 24.61 0.63 -3.32
N PHE A 161 23.70 -0.04 -4.03
CA PHE A 161 23.02 -1.26 -3.60
C PHE A 161 23.57 -2.50 -4.30
N VAL A 162 23.49 -3.63 -3.61
CA VAL A 162 23.84 -4.94 -4.17
C VAL A 162 22.68 -5.42 -5.05
N ASP A 163 22.99 -5.89 -6.26
CA ASP A 163 22.03 -6.71 -7.00
C ASP A 163 21.89 -8.06 -6.30
N LEU A 164 20.73 -8.28 -5.69
CA LEU A 164 20.42 -9.44 -4.88
C LEU A 164 20.04 -10.66 -5.71
N ASN A 165 19.72 -10.52 -7.00
CA ASN A 165 19.23 -11.63 -7.83
C ASN A 165 20.03 -12.95 -7.67
N PRO A 166 21.38 -12.97 -7.80
CA PRO A 166 22.15 -14.21 -7.64
C PRO A 166 22.09 -14.81 -6.22
N TYR A 167 21.86 -13.99 -5.20
CA TYR A 167 21.72 -14.45 -3.82
C TYR A 167 20.31 -14.98 -3.54
N LEU A 168 19.27 -14.33 -4.08
CA LEU A 168 17.88 -14.75 -3.89
C LEU A 168 17.64 -16.13 -4.52
N GLU A 169 18.20 -16.39 -5.70
CA GLU A 169 18.09 -17.69 -6.38
C GLU A 169 18.77 -18.82 -5.58
N ARG A 170 19.89 -18.52 -4.93
CA ARG A 170 20.73 -19.53 -4.27
C ARG A 170 20.41 -19.73 -2.79
N TYR A 171 19.98 -18.68 -2.10
CA TYR A 171 19.97 -18.63 -0.64
C TYR A 171 18.62 -18.23 -0.03
N ALA A 172 17.60 -17.94 -0.85
CA ALA A 172 16.29 -17.54 -0.36
C ALA A 172 15.17 -18.54 -0.73
N PRO A 173 15.23 -19.81 -0.31
CA PRO A 173 14.26 -20.82 -0.72
C PRO A 173 12.83 -20.56 -0.22
N ASN A 174 12.62 -19.88 0.90
CA ASN A 174 11.27 -19.49 1.33
C ASN A 174 10.70 -18.39 0.41
N LEU A 175 11.54 -17.43 0.00
CA LEU A 175 11.14 -16.41 -0.96
C LEU A 175 10.85 -17.02 -2.34
N GLN A 176 11.65 -17.99 -2.78
CA GLN A 176 11.38 -18.73 -4.03
C GLN A 176 10.02 -19.47 -3.97
N LEU A 177 9.63 -19.99 -2.81
CA LEU A 177 8.29 -20.55 -2.62
C LEU A 177 7.22 -19.44 -2.72
N ALA A 178 7.42 -18.34 -2.00
CA ALA A 178 6.47 -17.23 -2.01
C ALA A 178 6.29 -16.61 -3.41
N MET A 179 7.35 -16.52 -4.22
CA MET A 179 7.28 -16.06 -5.62
C MET A 179 6.56 -17.05 -6.56
N LYS A 180 6.52 -18.35 -6.23
CA LYS A 180 5.69 -19.32 -6.97
C LYS A 180 4.21 -19.13 -6.63
N ASP A 181 3.93 -18.83 -5.37
CA ASP A 181 2.58 -18.57 -4.88
C ASP A 181 2.05 -17.21 -5.38
N TYR A 182 2.96 -16.25 -5.65
CA TYR A 182 2.68 -14.91 -6.17
C TYR A 182 3.51 -14.62 -7.45
N PRO A 183 3.07 -15.10 -8.63
CA PRO A 183 3.89 -15.09 -9.85
C PRO A 183 4.19 -13.71 -10.43
N GLU A 184 3.48 -12.66 -10.02
CA GLU A 184 3.78 -11.27 -10.42
C GLU A 184 5.00 -10.69 -9.67
N THR A 185 5.38 -11.30 -8.52
CA THR A 185 6.43 -10.78 -7.66
C THR A 185 7.79 -10.60 -8.37
N PRO A 186 8.32 -11.59 -9.13
CA PRO A 186 9.58 -11.41 -9.85
C PRO A 186 9.55 -10.22 -10.83
N LYS A 187 8.41 -10.00 -11.50
CA LYS A 187 8.23 -8.90 -12.46
C LYS A 187 8.21 -7.55 -11.74
N LEU A 188 7.54 -7.47 -10.60
CA LEU A 188 7.40 -6.25 -9.80
C LEU A 188 8.69 -5.83 -9.05
N LEU A 189 9.61 -6.76 -8.83
CA LEU A 189 10.90 -6.50 -8.17
C LEU A 189 12.01 -6.08 -9.12
N LYS A 190 11.89 -6.49 -10.38
CA LYS A 190 12.92 -6.27 -11.38
C LYS A 190 12.97 -4.80 -11.79
N ALA A 191 14.16 -4.20 -11.68
CA ALA A 191 14.42 -2.87 -12.19
C ALA A 191 14.60 -2.88 -13.73
N PRO A 192 14.56 -1.73 -14.41
CA PRO A 192 14.76 -1.63 -15.87
C PRO A 192 16.06 -2.29 -16.38
N ASP A 193 17.14 -2.21 -15.59
CA ASP A 193 18.43 -2.86 -15.89
C ASP A 193 18.47 -4.37 -15.58
N LYS A 194 17.33 -4.94 -15.19
CA LYS A 194 17.11 -6.33 -14.78
C LYS A 194 17.66 -6.70 -13.41
N GLY A 195 18.24 -5.76 -12.66
CA GLY A 195 18.67 -5.99 -11.28
C GLY A 195 17.51 -6.12 -10.30
N VAL A 196 17.78 -6.72 -9.14
CA VAL A 196 16.85 -6.77 -8.00
C VAL A 196 17.55 -6.18 -6.78
N TYR A 197 17.17 -4.99 -6.36
CA TYR A 197 17.93 -4.19 -5.38
C TYR A 197 17.38 -4.27 -3.94
N SER A 198 16.48 -5.20 -3.68
CA SER A 198 15.83 -5.37 -2.38
C SER A 198 15.29 -6.78 -2.19
N PHE A 199 15.21 -7.19 -0.94
CA PHE A 199 14.45 -8.37 -0.53
C PHE A 199 13.02 -7.89 -0.18
N PRO A 200 11.97 -8.48 -0.80
CA PRO A 200 10.60 -8.03 -0.62
C PRO A 200 9.95 -8.54 0.66
N ASP A 201 8.85 -7.91 1.06
CA ASP A 201 7.84 -8.47 1.96
C ASP A 201 6.57 -8.79 1.16
N ILE A 202 5.92 -9.92 1.46
CA ILE A 202 4.63 -10.27 0.87
C ILE A 202 3.55 -10.13 1.94
N ASN A 203 2.55 -9.28 1.68
CA ASN A 203 1.44 -9.03 2.59
C ASN A 203 0.10 -8.94 1.84
N ASP A 204 -0.50 -10.09 1.58
CA ASP A 204 -1.73 -10.20 0.82
C ASP A 204 -2.97 -10.06 1.71
N CYS A 205 -3.36 -8.81 1.95
CA CYS A 205 -4.58 -8.47 2.67
C CYS A 205 -5.78 -8.44 1.72
N TYR A 206 -6.59 -9.49 1.74
CA TYR A 206 -7.75 -9.66 0.85
C TYR A 206 -8.69 -8.45 0.84
N HIS A 207 -9.14 -8.00 2.02
CA HIS A 207 -10.08 -6.90 2.10
C HIS A 207 -9.46 -5.53 1.81
N CYS A 208 -8.12 -5.41 1.90
CA CYS A 208 -7.39 -4.18 1.58
C CYS A 208 -7.38 -3.90 0.07
N ARG A 209 -7.40 -4.95 -0.75
CA ARG A 209 -7.40 -4.86 -2.22
C ARG A 209 -8.60 -4.06 -2.75
N ALA A 210 -9.74 -4.11 -2.06
CA ALA A 210 -10.95 -3.38 -2.44
C ALA A 210 -11.20 -2.09 -1.63
N SER A 211 -10.31 -1.74 -0.71
CA SER A 211 -10.58 -0.70 0.30
C SER A 211 -10.84 0.68 -0.32
N ASN A 212 -10.21 0.98 -1.46
CA ASN A 212 -10.44 2.23 -2.19
C ASN A 212 -11.88 2.38 -2.69
N GLY A 213 -12.58 1.27 -2.98
CA GLY A 213 -13.95 1.28 -3.48
C GLY A 213 -15.01 1.14 -2.39
N ARG A 214 -14.64 1.08 -1.10
CA ARG A 214 -15.61 0.75 -0.05
C ARG A 214 -16.43 1.96 0.38
N ALA A 215 -17.73 1.75 0.46
CA ALA A 215 -18.67 2.65 1.11
C ALA A 215 -19.61 1.86 2.00
N LEU A 216 -19.96 2.43 3.15
CA LEU A 216 -20.86 1.83 4.14
C LEU A 216 -22.18 2.59 4.15
N LEU A 217 -23.29 1.88 4.36
CA LEU A 217 -24.63 2.47 4.49
C LEU A 217 -25.36 1.90 5.71
N ASN A 218 -26.14 2.73 6.37
CA ASN A 218 -26.87 2.39 7.58
C ASN A 218 -28.13 1.57 7.24
N THR A 219 -28.09 0.27 7.53
CA THR A 219 -29.18 -0.68 7.24
C THR A 219 -30.38 -0.54 8.19
N GLU A 220 -30.16 -0.01 9.39
CA GLU A 220 -31.23 0.37 10.32
C GLU A 220 -32.05 1.54 9.75
N TRP A 221 -31.37 2.53 9.16
CA TRP A 221 -32.00 3.68 8.53
C TRP A 221 -32.80 3.28 7.30
N LEU A 222 -32.26 2.41 6.44
CA LEU A 222 -32.97 1.81 5.31
C LEU A 222 -34.31 1.20 5.75
N ARG A 223 -34.28 0.39 6.82
CA ARG A 223 -35.49 -0.25 7.34
C ARG A 223 -36.51 0.76 7.87
N LYS A 224 -36.07 1.84 8.51
CA LYS A 224 -36.96 2.90 9.03
C LYS A 224 -37.69 3.67 7.92
N VAL A 225 -37.04 3.87 6.78
CA VAL A 225 -37.66 4.53 5.61
C VAL A 225 -38.32 3.54 4.66
N GLY A 226 -38.26 2.23 4.96
CA GLY A 226 -38.90 1.18 4.17
C GLY A 226 -38.23 0.90 2.82
N LEU A 227 -36.93 1.21 2.68
CA LEU A 227 -36.17 1.01 1.45
C LEU A 227 -35.17 -0.15 1.59
N ALA A 228 -34.80 -0.74 0.45
CA ALA A 228 -33.77 -1.76 0.36
C ALA A 228 -32.38 -1.13 0.16
N MET A 229 -31.32 -1.96 0.25
CA MET A 229 -29.96 -1.55 -0.12
C MET A 229 -29.93 -1.13 -1.59
N PRO A 230 -29.47 0.08 -1.94
CA PRO A 230 -29.51 0.57 -3.31
C PRO A 230 -28.50 -0.16 -4.19
N GLN A 231 -28.91 -0.47 -5.42
CA GLN A 231 -28.12 -1.18 -6.42
C GLN A 231 -27.68 -0.26 -7.57
N THR A 232 -28.38 0.85 -7.77
CA THR A 232 -28.12 1.81 -8.85
C THR A 232 -27.83 3.22 -8.31
N THR A 233 -27.24 4.07 -9.14
CA THR A 233 -27.03 5.49 -8.81
C THR A 233 -28.35 6.23 -8.52
N ASP A 234 -29.45 5.84 -9.16
CA ASP A 234 -30.75 6.48 -8.98
C ASP A 234 -31.41 6.05 -7.67
N GLU A 235 -31.43 4.75 -7.37
CA GLU A 235 -31.91 4.21 -6.10
C GLU A 235 -31.10 4.76 -4.92
N PHE A 236 -29.78 4.92 -5.09
CA PHE A 236 -28.95 5.53 -4.06
C PHE A 236 -29.37 6.98 -3.78
N ARG A 237 -29.67 7.78 -4.82
CA ARG A 237 -30.18 9.14 -4.63
C ARG A 237 -31.52 9.14 -3.90
N GLU A 238 -32.43 8.24 -4.25
CA GLU A 238 -33.73 8.07 -3.57
C GLU A 238 -33.55 7.75 -2.08
N VAL A 239 -32.67 6.81 -1.75
CA VAL A 239 -32.33 6.46 -0.36
C VAL A 239 -31.81 7.67 0.40
N LEU A 240 -30.86 8.43 -0.18
CA LEU A 240 -30.32 9.61 0.48
C LEU A 240 -31.39 10.70 0.69
N GLN A 241 -32.29 10.88 -0.28
CA GLN A 241 -33.42 11.81 -0.16
C GLN A 241 -34.37 11.39 0.96
N ALA A 242 -34.69 10.10 1.05
CA ALA A 242 -35.54 9.56 2.11
C ALA A 242 -34.89 9.74 3.50
N PHE A 243 -33.58 9.48 3.63
CA PHE A 243 -32.85 9.72 4.87
C PHE A 243 -32.93 11.20 5.28
N LYS A 244 -32.70 12.11 4.33
CA LYS A 244 -32.78 13.56 4.57
C LYS A 244 -34.18 13.99 5.01
N GLN A 245 -35.21 13.54 4.30
CA GLN A 245 -36.60 13.94 4.54
C GLN A 245 -37.12 13.41 5.88
N ALA A 246 -36.74 12.18 6.25
CA ALA A 246 -37.13 11.58 7.51
C ALA A 246 -36.37 12.15 8.72
N ASP A 247 -35.30 12.91 8.49
CA ASP A 247 -34.39 13.46 9.51
C ASP A 247 -34.05 12.41 10.59
N LEU A 248 -33.55 11.25 10.17
CA LEU A 248 -33.35 10.08 11.04
C LEU A 248 -32.41 10.32 12.24
N ALA A 249 -31.55 11.33 12.18
CA ALA A 249 -30.71 11.77 13.29
C ALA A 249 -31.39 12.81 14.20
N GLY A 250 -32.46 13.45 13.72
CA GLY A 250 -33.25 14.46 14.41
C GLY A 250 -32.59 15.84 14.48
N GLY A 251 -33.43 16.86 14.64
CA GLY A 251 -33.00 18.24 14.87
C GLY A 251 -32.30 18.88 13.66
N GLY A 252 -32.58 18.39 12.45
CA GLY A 252 -31.98 18.87 11.21
C GLY A 252 -30.51 18.52 11.05
N LYS A 253 -30.00 17.53 11.80
CA LYS A 253 -28.59 17.14 11.83
C LYS A 253 -28.28 15.98 10.89
N THR A 254 -29.28 15.40 10.24
CA THR A 254 -29.10 14.24 9.37
C THR A 254 -28.19 14.55 8.19
N ILE A 255 -27.11 13.80 8.08
CA ILE A 255 -26.19 13.81 6.95
C ILE A 255 -26.45 12.52 6.17
N PRO A 256 -27.09 12.55 4.99
CA PRO A 256 -27.43 11.32 4.27
C PRO A 256 -26.20 10.51 3.87
N PHE A 257 -25.17 11.17 3.31
CA PHE A 257 -23.91 10.53 2.96
C PHE A 257 -22.70 11.43 3.22
N GLY A 258 -21.65 10.87 3.82
CA GLY A 258 -20.41 11.56 4.15
C GLY A 258 -19.15 10.95 3.52
N GLY A 259 -18.02 11.53 3.88
CA GLY A 259 -16.69 11.13 3.45
C GLY A 259 -15.66 12.05 4.09
N TYR A 260 -14.38 11.74 3.92
CA TYR A 260 -13.29 12.57 4.43
C TYR A 260 -12.15 12.67 3.42
N LYS A 261 -11.29 13.66 3.62
CA LYS A 261 -10.26 14.04 2.66
C LYS A 261 -9.27 12.93 2.30
N ASP A 262 -9.01 11.99 3.21
CA ASP A 262 -8.05 10.90 2.99
C ASP A 262 -8.72 9.65 2.39
N ALA A 263 -10.03 9.71 2.13
CA ALA A 263 -10.86 8.70 1.51
C ALA A 263 -11.57 9.31 0.28
N ALA A 264 -10.82 9.40 -0.81
CA ALA A 264 -11.21 10.15 -1.99
C ALA A 264 -12.57 9.70 -2.54
N LEU A 265 -13.50 10.65 -2.71
CA LEU A 265 -14.89 10.40 -3.06
C LEU A 265 -15.05 9.68 -4.41
N ASP A 266 -14.20 10.02 -5.37
CA ASP A 266 -14.19 9.50 -6.74
C ASP A 266 -13.94 7.99 -6.81
N THR A 267 -13.20 7.43 -5.85
CA THR A 267 -12.84 6.00 -5.84
C THR A 267 -14.04 5.08 -5.60
N PHE A 268 -15.14 5.61 -5.08
CA PHE A 268 -16.44 4.92 -5.06
C PHE A 268 -17.31 5.33 -6.25
N PHE A 269 -17.61 6.63 -6.39
CA PHE A 269 -18.65 7.08 -7.32
C PHE A 269 -18.28 7.00 -8.80
N MET A 270 -17.02 7.24 -9.17
CA MET A 270 -16.64 7.20 -10.58
C MET A 270 -16.71 5.77 -11.15
N ASN A 271 -16.62 4.76 -10.29
CA ASN A 271 -16.73 3.35 -10.68
C ASN A 271 -18.14 2.90 -11.12
N SER A 272 -19.14 3.79 -11.03
CA SER A 272 -20.44 3.63 -11.70
C SER A 272 -20.45 4.13 -13.15
N PHE A 273 -19.40 4.84 -13.59
CA PHE A 273 -19.33 5.46 -14.91
C PHE A 273 -18.14 4.94 -15.73
N LEU A 274 -17.01 4.68 -15.09
CA LEU A 274 -15.80 4.12 -15.67
C LEU A 274 -14.94 3.45 -14.57
N TYR A 275 -14.04 2.53 -14.93
CA TYR A 275 -13.10 1.99 -13.93
C TYR A 275 -12.15 3.08 -13.40
N ASN A 276 -12.19 3.37 -12.10
CA ASN A 276 -11.33 4.32 -11.43
C ASN A 276 -10.59 3.68 -10.24
N ALA A 277 -9.27 3.57 -10.35
CA ALA A 277 -8.42 3.06 -9.28
C ALA A 277 -8.07 4.10 -8.19
N GLY A 278 -8.42 5.38 -8.41
CA GLY A 278 -7.88 6.52 -7.66
C GLY A 278 -6.53 6.98 -8.22
N ASP A 279 -5.90 7.96 -7.56
CA ASP A 279 -4.60 8.56 -7.89
C ASP A 279 -3.55 7.50 -8.33
N PRO A 280 -2.93 7.62 -9.53
CA PRO A 280 -2.95 8.75 -10.48
C PRO A 280 -4.07 8.73 -11.53
N TRP A 281 -5.17 8.00 -11.28
CA TRP A 281 -6.33 7.85 -12.17
C TRP A 281 -5.98 7.30 -13.56
N LEU A 282 -4.88 6.56 -13.64
CA LEU A 282 -4.45 5.88 -14.85
C LEU A 282 -5.09 4.50 -14.92
N ALA A 283 -5.51 4.14 -16.13
CA ALA A 283 -5.96 2.81 -16.48
C ALA A 283 -5.28 2.35 -17.77
N VAL A 284 -5.24 1.04 -17.98
CA VAL A 284 -4.76 0.43 -19.21
C VAL A 284 -5.94 -0.06 -20.02
N ASN A 285 -6.04 0.37 -21.27
CA ASN A 285 -7.02 -0.12 -22.23
C ASN A 285 -6.28 -0.60 -23.48
N ASP A 286 -6.36 -1.89 -23.76
CA ASP A 286 -5.70 -2.52 -24.92
C ASP A 286 -4.21 -2.16 -25.06
N GLY A 287 -3.50 -2.16 -23.92
CA GLY A 287 -2.06 -1.85 -23.85
C GLY A 287 -1.72 -0.35 -23.88
N LYS A 288 -2.72 0.52 -23.94
CA LYS A 288 -2.56 1.98 -23.88
C LYS A 288 -2.89 2.51 -22.50
N VAL A 289 -1.97 3.30 -21.95
CA VAL A 289 -2.14 4.04 -20.69
C VAL A 289 -2.99 5.29 -20.94
N GLU A 290 -4.06 5.44 -20.18
CA GLU A 290 -5.01 6.54 -20.32
C GLU A 290 -5.33 7.19 -18.98
N ALA A 291 -5.51 8.52 -18.98
CA ALA A 291 -6.01 9.25 -17.83
C ALA A 291 -7.53 9.31 -17.84
N ASN A 292 -8.16 8.85 -16.76
CA ASN A 292 -9.61 8.81 -16.68
C ASN A 292 -10.25 10.18 -16.44
N TYR A 293 -9.57 11.10 -15.76
CA TYR A 293 -10.15 12.39 -15.37
C TYR A 293 -10.42 13.37 -16.52
N VAL A 294 -10.02 13.04 -17.75
CA VAL A 294 -10.33 13.85 -18.96
C VAL A 294 -11.40 13.22 -19.85
N LYS A 295 -11.94 12.05 -19.46
CA LYS A 295 -12.96 11.32 -20.24
C LYS A 295 -14.36 11.89 -20.02
N ASP A 296 -15.25 11.67 -20.98
CA ASP A 296 -16.63 12.16 -20.88
C ASP A 296 -17.40 11.41 -19.77
N GLU A 297 -17.10 10.12 -19.56
CA GLU A 297 -17.69 9.33 -18.48
C GLU A 297 -17.31 9.90 -17.08
N TRP A 298 -16.13 10.50 -16.94
CA TRP A 298 -15.75 11.19 -15.70
C TRP A 298 -16.60 12.45 -15.49
N ARG A 299 -16.87 13.19 -16.57
CA ARG A 299 -17.76 14.37 -16.54
C ARG A 299 -19.18 13.98 -16.13
N GLU A 300 -19.70 12.84 -16.60
CA GLU A 300 -21.01 12.34 -16.16
C GLU A 300 -21.04 11.99 -14.67
N GLY A 301 -19.96 11.39 -14.16
CA GLY A 301 -19.79 11.18 -12.71
C GLY A 301 -19.75 12.49 -11.91
N LEU A 302 -19.09 13.53 -12.44
CA LEU A 302 -19.10 14.87 -11.83
C LEU A 302 -20.51 15.49 -11.81
N LYS A 303 -21.29 15.35 -12.88
CA LYS A 303 -22.69 15.83 -12.93
C LYS A 303 -23.55 15.15 -11.87
N TYR A 304 -23.40 13.82 -11.72
CA TYR A 304 -24.10 13.06 -10.70
C TYR A 304 -23.75 13.54 -9.28
N LEU A 305 -22.46 13.62 -8.96
CA LEU A 305 -21.98 14.11 -7.65
C LEU A 305 -22.40 15.54 -7.37
N HIS A 306 -22.33 16.42 -8.38
CA HIS A 306 -22.82 17.79 -8.30
C HIS A 306 -24.30 17.82 -7.92
N GLY A 307 -25.13 16.99 -8.57
CA GLY A 307 -26.55 16.85 -8.25
C GLY A 307 -26.80 16.44 -6.80
N LEU A 308 -26.08 15.42 -6.31
CA LEU A 308 -26.20 14.99 -4.90
C LEU A 308 -25.80 16.11 -3.93
N TYR A 309 -24.75 16.87 -4.23
CA TYR A 309 -24.29 17.96 -3.38
C TYR A 309 -25.26 19.17 -3.39
N ALA A 310 -25.78 19.53 -4.57
CA ALA A 310 -26.76 20.59 -4.75
C ALA A 310 -28.05 20.29 -3.98
N ASP A 311 -28.51 19.03 -4.03
CA ASP A 311 -29.65 18.53 -3.27
C ASP A 311 -29.37 18.42 -1.76
N GLY A 312 -28.12 18.66 -1.31
CA GLY A 312 -27.71 18.55 0.09
C GLY A 312 -27.77 17.12 0.63
N LEU A 313 -27.51 16.13 -0.24
CA LEU A 313 -27.46 14.71 0.09
C LEU A 313 -26.04 14.28 0.51
N LEU A 314 -25.03 15.05 0.10
CA LEU A 314 -23.65 14.91 0.57
C LEU A 314 -23.36 15.87 1.73
N ALA A 315 -22.51 15.45 2.65
CA ALA A 315 -21.98 16.31 3.71
C ALA A 315 -21.35 17.59 3.13
N ARG A 316 -21.58 18.73 3.77
CA ARG A 316 -21.07 20.03 3.29
C ARG A 316 -19.54 20.13 3.35
N ASP A 317 -18.94 19.39 4.27
CA ASP A 317 -17.51 19.34 4.52
C ASP A 317 -16.85 18.07 3.93
N ILE A 318 -17.50 17.36 3.00
CA ILE A 318 -17.02 16.06 2.46
C ILE A 318 -15.58 16.07 1.92
N PHE A 319 -15.08 17.22 1.46
CA PHE A 319 -13.70 17.39 0.96
C PHE A 319 -12.70 17.88 2.02
N THR A 320 -13.17 18.31 3.18
CA THR A 320 -12.37 18.96 4.23
C THR A 320 -12.41 18.23 5.57
N ALA A 321 -13.43 17.40 5.80
CA ALA A 321 -13.52 16.55 6.96
C ALA A 321 -12.27 15.68 7.07
N ASN A 322 -11.79 15.51 8.31
CA ASN A 322 -10.75 14.55 8.65
C ASN A 322 -11.37 13.32 9.32
N GLU A 323 -10.56 12.30 9.58
CA GLU A 323 -11.03 11.05 10.20
C GLU A 323 -11.70 11.29 11.57
N ASP A 324 -11.13 12.16 12.42
CA ASP A 324 -11.75 12.52 13.71
C ASP A 324 -13.14 13.12 13.55
N GLN A 325 -13.35 13.96 12.54
CA GLN A 325 -14.65 14.58 12.28
C GLN A 325 -15.69 13.55 11.84
N ILE A 326 -15.33 12.61 10.95
CA ILE A 326 -16.22 11.52 10.55
C ILE A 326 -16.52 10.61 11.74
N LYS A 327 -15.52 10.27 12.54
CA LYS A 327 -15.68 9.46 13.74
C LYS A 327 -16.64 10.10 14.73
N ARG A 328 -16.56 11.42 14.94
CA ARG A 328 -17.53 12.18 15.76
C ARG A 328 -18.96 12.09 15.23
N TYR A 329 -19.16 11.97 13.93
CA TYR A 329 -20.50 11.80 13.36
C TYR A 329 -21.08 10.41 13.64
N GLY A 330 -20.27 9.36 13.58
CA GLY A 330 -20.70 8.00 13.95
C GLY A 330 -20.89 7.82 15.46
N ASP A 331 -19.97 8.37 16.26
CA ASP A 331 -19.97 8.28 17.73
C ASP A 331 -20.89 9.29 18.43
N ASN A 332 -21.67 10.09 17.69
CA ASN A 332 -22.52 11.11 18.27
C ASN A 332 -23.41 10.53 19.41
N PRO A 333 -23.46 11.16 20.60
CA PRO A 333 -24.11 10.54 21.78
C PRO A 333 -25.55 10.13 21.56
N GLY A 334 -26.32 10.92 20.80
CA GLY A 334 -27.74 10.66 20.46
C GLY A 334 -27.97 9.59 19.39
N GLY A 335 -26.92 8.92 18.93
CA GLY A 335 -26.93 8.02 17.77
C GLY A 335 -26.18 8.65 16.59
N PRO A 336 -25.80 7.83 15.58
CA PRO A 336 -25.05 8.34 14.44
C PRO A 336 -25.86 9.42 13.69
N VAL A 337 -25.18 10.43 13.17
CA VAL A 337 -25.79 11.46 12.32
C VAL A 337 -25.59 11.21 10.83
N LEU A 338 -24.81 10.19 10.47
CA LEU A 338 -24.50 9.80 9.09
C LEU A 338 -25.35 8.61 8.63
N GLY A 339 -26.03 8.74 7.50
CA GLY A 339 -26.73 7.62 6.86
C GLY A 339 -25.79 6.65 6.13
N GLY A 340 -24.62 7.12 5.71
CA GLY A 340 -23.57 6.31 5.10
C GLY A 340 -22.32 7.14 4.86
N ALA A 341 -21.22 6.50 4.47
CA ALA A 341 -20.00 7.20 4.11
C ALA A 341 -19.08 6.37 3.22
N ARG A 342 -18.29 7.05 2.38
CA ARG A 342 -17.09 6.47 1.78
C ARG A 342 -16.01 6.42 2.87
N VAL A 343 -15.66 5.22 3.32
CA VAL A 343 -14.63 4.95 4.34
C VAL A 343 -13.93 3.62 4.04
N TYR A 344 -12.72 3.43 4.56
CA TYR A 344 -11.99 2.18 4.34
C TYR A 344 -12.55 1.00 5.14
N TYR A 345 -13.14 1.24 6.31
CA TYR A 345 -13.76 0.23 7.19
C TYR A 345 -14.53 0.96 8.31
N TRP A 346 -15.24 0.22 9.17
CA TRP A 346 -16.06 0.81 10.23
C TRP A 346 -15.31 1.67 11.25
N GLY A 347 -14.03 1.37 11.55
CA GLY A 347 -13.28 2.09 12.59
C GLY A 347 -12.94 3.55 12.25
N THR A 348 -12.97 3.89 10.96
CA THR A 348 -12.89 5.26 10.46
C THR A 348 -14.23 6.00 10.64
N LEU A 349 -15.35 5.27 10.61
CA LEU A 349 -16.69 5.83 10.79
C LEU A 349 -17.04 6.05 12.25
N MET A 350 -16.60 5.16 13.15
CA MET A 350 -16.95 5.19 14.57
C MET A 350 -15.99 4.37 15.42
N THR A 351 -16.10 4.51 16.75
CA THR A 351 -15.42 3.63 17.69
C THR A 351 -16.06 2.24 17.66
N LEU A 352 -15.22 1.21 17.55
CA LEU A 352 -15.68 -0.17 17.50
C LEU A 352 -15.69 -0.77 18.92
N ASP A 353 -16.88 -1.08 19.42
CA ASP A 353 -17.03 -2.09 20.46
C ASP A 353 -17.19 -3.44 19.76
N LEU A 354 -16.12 -4.24 19.79
CA LEU A 354 -16.08 -5.54 19.11
C LEU A 354 -16.80 -6.63 19.92
N VAL A 355 -17.01 -6.44 21.23
CA VAL A 355 -17.58 -7.47 22.10
C VAL A 355 -19.10 -7.33 22.22
N ASP A 356 -19.63 -6.11 22.22
CA ASP A 356 -21.08 -5.89 22.26
C ASP A 356 -21.75 -6.26 20.92
N PRO A 357 -22.58 -7.32 20.86
CA PRO A 357 -23.27 -7.70 19.62
C PRO A 357 -24.32 -6.69 19.16
N LYS A 358 -24.64 -5.68 19.99
CA LYS A 358 -25.53 -4.56 19.65
C LYS A 358 -24.78 -3.27 19.37
N ALA A 359 -23.45 -3.33 19.30
CA ALA A 359 -22.63 -2.18 19.00
C ALA A 359 -23.06 -1.52 17.68
N ARG A 360 -22.95 -0.19 17.64
CA ARG A 360 -23.51 0.64 16.57
C ARG A 360 -22.97 0.31 15.18
N TRP A 361 -21.73 -0.20 15.08
CA TRP A 361 -21.12 -0.50 13.80
C TRP A 361 -21.82 -1.64 13.04
N HIS A 362 -22.54 -2.52 13.74
CA HIS A 362 -23.42 -3.53 13.14
C HIS A 362 -24.62 -2.94 12.39
N GLN A 363 -24.91 -1.65 12.56
CA GLN A 363 -25.96 -0.96 11.80
C GLN A 363 -25.50 -0.55 10.39
N TYR A 364 -24.21 -0.74 10.06
CA TYR A 364 -23.64 -0.34 8.79
C TYR A 364 -23.10 -1.54 8.04
N GLU A 365 -23.41 -1.61 6.75
CA GLU A 365 -22.92 -2.65 5.86
C GLU A 365 -22.28 -2.04 4.62
N THR A 366 -21.30 -2.75 4.07
CA THR A 366 -20.69 -2.43 2.79
C THR A 366 -21.73 -2.53 1.69
N MET A 367 -21.82 -1.48 0.87
CA MET A 367 -22.62 -1.52 -0.35
C MET A 367 -21.85 -2.24 -1.46
N ASP A 368 -22.59 -2.88 -2.35
CA ASP A 368 -22.08 -3.17 -3.68
C ASP A 368 -21.70 -1.83 -4.36
N PRO A 369 -20.71 -1.81 -5.28
CA PRO A 369 -20.54 -0.65 -6.14
C PRO A 369 -21.84 -0.37 -6.88
N LEU A 370 -22.23 0.90 -6.97
CA LEU A 370 -23.50 1.27 -7.62
C LEU A 370 -23.40 1.04 -9.12
N LYS A 371 -24.44 0.48 -9.72
CA LYS A 371 -24.58 0.42 -11.17
C LYS A 371 -25.00 1.79 -11.71
N GLY A 372 -24.20 2.37 -12.59
CA GLY A 372 -24.56 3.63 -13.25
C GLY A 372 -25.47 3.45 -14.46
N PRO A 373 -25.87 4.55 -15.12
CA PRO A 373 -26.89 4.56 -16.18
C PRO A 373 -26.49 3.72 -17.41
N ASN A 374 -25.19 3.60 -17.68
CA ASN A 374 -24.66 2.80 -18.79
C ASN A 374 -24.34 1.35 -18.40
N GLY A 375 -24.77 0.90 -17.21
CA GLY A 375 -24.56 -0.45 -16.70
C GLY A 375 -23.16 -0.72 -16.14
N VAL A 376 -22.29 0.29 -16.10
CA VAL A 376 -20.96 0.19 -15.47
C VAL A 376 -21.11 0.03 -13.96
N GLN A 377 -20.40 -0.95 -13.41
CA GLN A 377 -20.44 -1.31 -12.00
C GLN A 377 -19.11 -1.98 -11.64
N VAL A 378 -18.20 -1.23 -11.02
CA VAL A 378 -16.84 -1.70 -10.73
C VAL A 378 -16.51 -1.51 -9.24
N ALA A 379 -15.90 -2.52 -8.64
CA ALA A 379 -15.18 -2.35 -7.36
C ALA A 379 -13.68 -2.33 -7.67
N PRO A 380 -12.97 -1.20 -7.50
CA PRO A 380 -11.54 -1.16 -7.77
C PRO A 380 -10.81 -2.15 -6.89
N TRP A 381 -10.13 -3.10 -7.52
CA TRP A 381 -9.39 -4.19 -6.88
C TRP A 381 -7.91 -4.08 -7.18
N ASP A 382 -7.08 -3.87 -6.16
CA ASP A 382 -5.64 -3.77 -6.36
C ASP A 382 -4.98 -5.15 -6.43
N TYR A 383 -4.54 -5.55 -7.63
CA TYR A 383 -3.83 -6.79 -7.90
C TYR A 383 -2.33 -6.68 -7.60
N LEU A 384 -1.72 -5.50 -7.79
CA LEU A 384 -0.27 -5.35 -8.00
C LEU A 384 0.46 -4.56 -6.90
N LYS A 385 -0.22 -3.64 -6.20
CA LYS A 385 0.40 -2.83 -5.13
C LYS A 385 0.07 -3.38 -3.74
N VAL A 386 -1.12 -3.95 -3.57
CA VAL A 386 -1.48 -4.69 -2.35
C VAL A 386 -0.98 -6.12 -2.48
N GLY A 387 -0.14 -6.56 -1.54
CA GLY A 387 0.43 -7.90 -1.58
C GLY A 387 1.95 -7.95 -1.62
N LEU A 388 2.61 -6.89 -2.11
CA LEU A 388 4.07 -6.87 -2.27
C LEU A 388 4.65 -5.50 -1.90
N GLU A 389 5.44 -5.49 -0.82
CA GLU A 389 6.31 -4.36 -0.48
C GLU A 389 7.69 -4.66 -1.08
N VAL A 390 8.12 -3.80 -2.00
CA VAL A 390 9.37 -3.99 -2.74
C VAL A 390 10.58 -3.47 -1.99
N SER A 391 10.44 -2.90 -0.80
CA SER A 391 11.53 -2.20 -0.11
C SER A 391 11.59 -2.50 1.38
N THR A 392 11.73 -3.79 1.71
CA THR A 392 11.78 -4.22 3.10
C THR A 392 13.22 -4.32 3.61
N LEU A 393 14.07 -5.10 2.93
CA LEU A 393 15.52 -5.13 3.22
C LEU A 393 16.31 -4.72 1.98
N VAL A 394 17.15 -3.70 2.11
CA VAL A 394 18.06 -3.23 1.05
C VAL A 394 19.50 -3.41 1.52
N VAL A 395 20.27 -4.24 0.81
CA VAL A 395 21.67 -4.51 1.14
C VAL A 395 22.57 -3.58 0.34
N THR A 396 23.46 -2.86 1.02
CA THR A 396 24.35 -1.90 0.38
C THR A 396 25.63 -2.58 -0.10
N ARG A 397 26.36 -1.95 -1.03
CA ARG A 397 27.64 -2.47 -1.50
C ARG A 397 28.69 -2.62 -0.39
N LYS A 398 28.60 -1.84 0.69
CA LYS A 398 29.50 -1.97 1.85
C LYS A 398 29.43 -3.35 2.50
N CYS A 399 28.30 -4.04 2.39
CA CYS A 399 28.14 -5.38 2.94
C CYS A 399 29.06 -6.38 2.24
N LYS A 400 30.05 -6.92 2.95
CA LYS A 400 30.98 -7.93 2.43
C LYS A 400 30.36 -9.32 2.28
N ARG A 401 29.29 -9.60 3.03
CA ARG A 401 28.61 -10.90 3.12
C ARG A 401 27.10 -10.79 2.90
N PRO A 402 26.65 -10.32 1.72
CA PRO A 402 25.23 -10.18 1.40
C PRO A 402 24.49 -11.53 1.43
N ASP A 403 25.20 -12.64 1.20
CA ASP A 403 24.66 -13.99 1.34
C ASP A 403 24.09 -14.26 2.73
N LEU A 404 24.74 -13.79 3.79
CA LEU A 404 24.28 -14.00 5.16
C LEU A 404 23.05 -13.15 5.46
N LEU A 405 22.98 -11.91 4.98
CA LEU A 405 21.80 -11.06 5.15
C LEU A 405 20.59 -11.56 4.35
N VAL A 406 20.81 -12.12 3.14
CA VAL A 406 19.75 -12.76 2.36
C VAL A 406 19.23 -14.02 3.05
N ARG A 407 20.12 -14.88 3.57
CA ARG A 407 19.71 -16.06 4.36
C ARG A 407 18.95 -15.65 5.62
N TRP A 408 19.39 -14.58 6.27
CA TRP A 408 18.76 -14.04 7.48
C TRP A 408 17.38 -13.42 7.20
N ALA A 409 17.19 -12.79 6.04
CA ALA A 409 15.88 -12.33 5.57
C ALA A 409 14.96 -13.52 5.23
N ASP A 410 15.47 -14.51 4.48
CA ASP A 410 14.69 -15.69 4.11
C ASP A 410 14.28 -16.54 5.32
N TYR A 411 15.14 -16.63 6.34
CA TYR A 411 14.83 -17.27 7.62
C TYR A 411 13.56 -16.67 8.26
N GLN A 412 13.34 -15.36 8.10
CA GLN A 412 12.17 -14.67 8.67
C GLN A 412 10.85 -15.05 8.00
N LEU A 413 10.88 -15.58 6.77
CA LEU A 413 9.67 -15.98 6.03
C LEU A 413 9.06 -17.31 6.53
N ASP A 414 9.75 -18.04 7.42
CA ASP A 414 9.18 -19.21 8.09
C ASP A 414 7.99 -18.82 8.97
N LEU A 415 6.92 -19.62 8.95
CA LEU A 415 5.68 -19.29 9.67
C LEU A 415 5.89 -19.02 11.16
N GLU A 416 6.70 -19.81 11.86
CA GLU A 416 6.92 -19.56 13.29
C GLU A 416 7.70 -18.27 13.50
N VAL A 417 8.65 -17.98 12.62
CA VAL A 417 9.47 -16.75 12.71
C VAL A 417 8.61 -15.53 12.42
N VAL A 418 7.76 -15.58 11.39
CA VAL A 418 6.75 -14.55 11.11
C VAL A 418 5.87 -14.32 12.33
N LEU A 419 5.31 -15.39 12.93
CA LEU A 419 4.44 -15.27 14.09
C LEU A 419 5.15 -14.68 15.32
N ARG A 420 6.41 -15.07 15.59
CA ARG A 420 7.20 -14.48 16.67
C ARG A 420 7.51 -13.00 16.42
N SER A 421 7.84 -12.66 15.17
CA SER A 421 8.14 -11.28 14.76
C SER A 421 6.92 -10.36 14.88
N TYR A 422 5.74 -10.88 14.52
CA TYR A 422 4.49 -10.14 14.41
C TYR A 422 3.63 -10.17 15.69
N ALA A 423 3.32 -11.37 16.19
CA ALA A 423 2.44 -11.61 17.33
C ALA A 423 3.19 -11.81 18.66
N GLY A 424 4.51 -12.00 18.62
CA GLY A 424 5.33 -12.24 19.80
C GLY A 424 5.42 -13.71 20.20
N PRO A 425 6.18 -14.03 21.26
CA PRO A 425 6.50 -15.41 21.64
C PRO A 425 5.30 -16.22 22.15
N ASP A 426 4.24 -15.54 22.58
CA ASP A 426 3.05 -16.11 23.22
C ASP A 426 1.95 -16.50 22.23
N PHE A 427 2.23 -16.45 20.91
CA PHE A 427 1.31 -16.97 19.91
C PHE A 427 1.03 -18.46 20.15
N ARG A 428 -0.15 -18.94 19.72
CA ARG A 428 -0.52 -20.35 19.83
C ARG A 428 -0.78 -20.98 18.48
N TRP A 429 -0.49 -22.28 18.38
CA TRP A 429 -1.00 -23.11 17.29
C TRP A 429 -2.47 -23.46 17.53
N SER A 430 -3.26 -23.44 16.46
CA SER A 430 -4.68 -23.77 16.50
C SER A 430 -4.90 -25.28 16.62
N VAL A 431 -5.89 -25.67 17.42
CA VAL A 431 -6.34 -27.06 17.50
C VAL A 431 -7.36 -27.37 16.40
N LYS A 432 -7.57 -28.64 16.09
CA LYS A 432 -8.55 -29.06 15.10
C LYS A 432 -9.95 -28.56 15.49
N GLY A 433 -10.61 -27.86 14.57
CA GLY A 433 -11.92 -27.25 14.76
C GLY A 433 -11.87 -25.75 15.04
N ASP A 434 -10.74 -25.19 15.47
CA ASP A 434 -10.59 -23.74 15.59
C ASP A 434 -10.83 -23.08 14.22
N LYS A 435 -11.57 -21.96 14.23
CA LYS A 435 -12.03 -21.28 13.03
C LYS A 435 -11.18 -20.06 12.73
N GLY A 436 -10.76 -19.93 11.47
CA GLY A 436 -10.09 -18.75 10.94
C GLY A 436 -11.07 -17.66 10.52
N ILE A 437 -10.54 -16.51 10.11
CA ILE A 437 -11.30 -15.35 9.59
C ILE A 437 -12.22 -15.74 8.44
N ASN A 438 -11.84 -16.73 7.62
CA ASN A 438 -12.65 -17.23 6.51
C ASN A 438 -13.62 -18.37 6.91
N GLY A 439 -13.79 -18.68 8.19
CA GLY A 439 -14.62 -19.77 8.71
C GLY A 439 -14.06 -21.19 8.49
N LYS A 440 -12.88 -21.34 7.86
CA LYS A 440 -12.17 -22.62 7.70
C LYS A 440 -11.29 -22.89 8.93
N GLN A 441 -10.54 -23.99 8.92
CA GLN A 441 -9.58 -24.32 9.97
C GLN A 441 -8.52 -23.20 10.09
N SER A 442 -8.35 -22.62 11.29
CA SER A 442 -7.24 -21.72 11.57
C SER A 442 -5.94 -22.48 11.80
N ILE A 443 -4.80 -21.80 11.66
CA ILE A 443 -3.46 -22.36 11.90
C ILE A 443 -2.87 -21.83 13.20
N TYR A 444 -3.10 -20.55 13.52
CA TYR A 444 -2.53 -19.88 14.68
C TYR A 444 -3.56 -18.96 15.33
N GLY A 445 -3.28 -18.52 16.56
CA GLY A 445 -4.00 -17.43 17.20
C GLY A 445 -3.06 -16.57 18.03
N MET A 446 -3.44 -15.32 18.25
CA MET A 446 -2.73 -14.37 19.10
C MET A 446 -3.71 -13.75 20.10
N GLU A 447 -3.21 -13.37 21.28
CA GLU A 447 -4.04 -12.77 22.32
C GLU A 447 -4.11 -11.24 22.20
N SER A 448 -3.03 -10.62 21.72
CA SER A 448 -2.95 -9.19 21.46
C SER A 448 -1.97 -8.88 20.32
N TRP A 449 -2.24 -7.80 19.59
CA TRP A 449 -1.35 -7.27 18.55
C TRP A 449 -1.20 -5.76 18.75
N ASN A 450 0.04 -5.27 18.69
CA ASN A 450 0.39 -3.86 18.78
C ASN A 450 -0.21 -3.16 20.03
N THR A 451 -0.16 -3.83 21.18
CA THR A 451 -0.58 -3.33 22.49
C THR A 451 0.63 -3.06 23.39
N ASP A 452 0.40 -2.43 24.54
CA ASP A 452 1.43 -2.24 25.56
C ASP A 452 2.12 -3.54 26.01
N GLU A 453 1.41 -4.67 25.97
CA GLU A 453 1.93 -6.00 26.36
C GLU A 453 2.95 -6.56 25.36
N THR A 454 2.88 -6.11 24.11
CA THR A 454 3.76 -6.53 23.00
C THR A 454 4.97 -5.62 22.81
N LYS A 455 5.00 -4.45 23.48
CA LYS A 455 6.10 -3.49 23.38
C LYS A 455 7.43 -4.11 23.78
N GLY A 456 8.45 -3.95 22.94
CA GLY A 456 9.79 -4.49 23.17
C GLY A 456 9.92 -6.00 22.98
N LYS A 457 8.86 -6.71 22.56
CA LYS A 457 8.89 -8.16 22.34
C LYS A 457 8.90 -8.55 20.86
N THR A 458 8.31 -7.72 20.01
CA THR A 458 8.06 -8.01 18.59
C THR A 458 8.73 -6.97 17.69
N TRP A 459 8.86 -7.27 16.40
CA TRP A 459 9.20 -6.25 15.39
C TRP A 459 7.94 -5.70 14.70
N ASP A 460 6.75 -6.08 15.15
CA ASP A 460 5.47 -5.74 14.54
C ASP A 460 5.44 -6.08 13.05
N GLN A 461 5.51 -5.07 12.16
CA GLN A 461 5.54 -5.23 10.70
C GLN A 461 6.82 -4.68 10.06
N TYR A 462 7.88 -4.46 10.86
CA TYR A 462 9.16 -3.89 10.38
C TYR A 462 10.17 -4.94 9.89
N GLY A 463 9.91 -6.23 10.14
CA GLY A 463 10.71 -7.34 9.61
C GLY A 463 10.30 -7.74 8.18
N VAL A 464 11.01 -8.71 7.63
CA VAL A 464 10.65 -9.35 6.35
C VAL A 464 9.68 -10.50 6.62
N MET A 465 8.54 -10.56 5.94
CA MET A 465 7.48 -11.54 6.20
C MET A 465 6.88 -12.11 4.92
N TYR A 466 6.30 -13.29 5.06
CA TYR A 466 5.46 -13.89 4.02
C TYR A 466 4.06 -14.06 4.57
N ARG A 467 3.25 -13.00 4.52
CA ARG A 467 1.85 -12.98 4.97
C ARG A 467 0.95 -13.18 3.77
N SER A 468 0.88 -14.43 3.28
CA SER A 468 -0.05 -14.81 2.21
C SER A 468 -1.51 -14.57 2.61
N GLY A 469 -2.41 -14.58 1.62
CA GLY A 469 -3.85 -14.46 1.86
C GLY A 469 -4.36 -15.55 2.79
N ASP A 470 -3.95 -16.81 2.55
CA ASP A 470 -4.34 -17.92 3.43
C ASP A 470 -3.71 -17.80 4.82
N PHE A 471 -2.47 -17.30 4.95
CA PHE A 471 -1.89 -17.02 6.27
C PHE A 471 -2.77 -16.05 7.05
N ARG A 472 -3.11 -14.90 6.46
CA ARG A 472 -3.94 -13.90 7.12
C ARG A 472 -5.31 -14.48 7.48
N LEU A 473 -5.93 -15.21 6.57
CA LEU A 473 -7.25 -15.80 6.80
C LEU A 473 -7.23 -16.99 7.79
N ALA A 474 -6.06 -17.57 8.07
CA ALA A 474 -5.86 -18.65 9.01
C ALA A 474 -5.61 -18.17 10.45
N GLU A 475 -5.66 -16.87 10.71
CA GLU A 475 -5.73 -16.34 12.08
C GLU A 475 -7.03 -16.79 12.74
N ARG A 476 -6.91 -17.39 13.92
CA ARG A 476 -8.04 -17.86 14.71
C ARG A 476 -8.92 -16.70 15.17
N VAL A 477 -10.21 -16.83 14.91
CA VAL A 477 -11.26 -15.99 15.46
C VAL A 477 -11.67 -16.57 16.82
N ASP A 478 -11.52 -15.77 17.88
CA ASP A 478 -12.10 -16.10 19.18
C ASP A 478 -13.52 -15.52 19.27
N PRO A 479 -14.58 -16.34 19.37
CA PRO A 479 -15.94 -15.84 19.49
C PRO A 479 -16.18 -14.95 20.72
N LYS A 480 -15.32 -15.04 21.75
CA LYS A 480 -15.39 -14.18 22.95
C LYS A 480 -14.64 -12.85 22.79
N LYS A 481 -13.75 -12.77 21.80
CA LYS A 481 -12.94 -11.60 21.45
C LYS A 481 -12.92 -11.45 19.92
N PRO A 482 -14.08 -11.25 19.28
CA PRO A 482 -14.13 -11.20 17.83
C PRO A 482 -13.38 -9.96 17.33
N THR A 483 -12.96 -10.01 16.08
CA THR A 483 -12.31 -8.89 15.40
C THR A 483 -13.19 -8.41 14.25
N PHE A 484 -12.96 -7.18 13.79
CA PHE A 484 -13.63 -6.68 12.59
C PHE A 484 -13.13 -7.36 11.31
N GLU A 485 -12.04 -8.12 11.36
CA GLU A 485 -11.40 -8.75 10.19
C GLU A 485 -12.31 -9.77 9.49
N SER A 486 -13.07 -10.57 10.25
CA SER A 486 -14.00 -11.57 9.70
C SER A 486 -15.15 -10.93 8.91
N PRO A 487 -15.95 -10.01 9.50
CA PRO A 487 -17.00 -9.33 8.74
C PRO A 487 -16.43 -8.48 7.59
N LEU A 488 -15.23 -7.89 7.74
CA LEU A 488 -14.60 -7.13 6.67
C LEU A 488 -14.19 -8.02 5.49
N TYR A 489 -13.68 -9.22 5.76
CA TYR A 489 -13.41 -10.24 4.75
C TYR A 489 -14.70 -10.69 4.05
N GLU A 490 -15.73 -11.07 4.82
CA GLU A 490 -17.01 -11.55 4.30
C GLU A 490 -17.67 -10.51 3.40
N GLN A 491 -17.81 -9.27 3.87
CA GLN A 491 -18.41 -8.21 3.07
C GLN A 491 -17.59 -7.85 1.84
N THR A 492 -16.27 -7.96 1.89
CA THR A 492 -15.45 -7.77 0.69
C THR A 492 -15.64 -8.91 -0.32
N ARG A 493 -15.71 -10.14 0.16
CA ARG A 493 -15.95 -11.34 -0.65
C ARG A 493 -17.31 -11.27 -1.33
N ASP A 494 -18.33 -10.83 -0.62
CA ASP A 494 -19.71 -10.89 -1.07
C ASP A 494 -20.11 -9.67 -1.91
N HIS A 495 -19.63 -8.46 -1.55
CA HIS A 495 -20.10 -7.20 -2.17
C HIS A 495 -19.12 -6.55 -3.15
N LEU A 496 -17.80 -6.78 -3.00
CA LEU A 496 -16.80 -6.05 -3.79
C LEU A 496 -16.08 -6.97 -4.78
N PHE A 497 -15.62 -8.14 -4.32
CA PHE A 497 -14.88 -9.09 -5.17
C PHE A 497 -15.62 -9.50 -6.44
N PRO A 498 -16.96 -9.71 -6.46
CA PRO A 498 -17.68 -10.07 -7.68
C PRO A 498 -17.63 -8.99 -8.77
N HIS A 499 -17.38 -7.73 -8.40
CA HIS A 499 -17.40 -6.56 -9.29
C HIS A 499 -16.02 -6.04 -9.64
N ARG A 500 -14.95 -6.77 -9.30
CA ARG A 500 -13.58 -6.37 -9.60
C ARG A 500 -13.34 -6.24 -11.11
N GLN A 501 -12.53 -5.26 -11.49
CA GLN A 501 -12.04 -5.14 -12.86
C GLN A 501 -11.06 -6.28 -13.21
N PRO A 502 -10.90 -6.63 -14.50
CA PRO A 502 -9.79 -7.48 -14.96
C PRO A 502 -8.43 -6.87 -14.61
N MET A 503 -7.45 -7.71 -14.28
CA MET A 503 -6.12 -7.25 -13.85
C MET A 503 -5.42 -6.40 -14.91
N GLU A 504 -5.64 -6.70 -16.19
CA GLU A 504 -5.03 -6.03 -17.34
C GLU A 504 -5.45 -4.57 -17.47
N ARG A 505 -6.57 -4.17 -16.82
CA ARG A 505 -6.99 -2.76 -16.77
C ARG A 505 -6.24 -1.94 -15.73
N GLN A 506 -5.65 -2.58 -14.72
CA GLN A 506 -4.93 -1.89 -13.68
C GLN A 506 -3.58 -1.39 -14.19
N PHE A 507 -3.34 -0.09 -14.02
CA PHE A 507 -2.02 0.47 -14.26
C PHE A 507 -1.01 -0.04 -13.21
N PRO A 508 0.08 -0.71 -13.62
CA PRO A 508 1.05 -1.30 -12.70
C PRO A 508 1.91 -0.23 -12.00
N PRO A 509 2.52 -0.55 -10.85
CA PRO A 509 3.53 0.33 -10.25
C PRO A 509 4.83 0.27 -11.06
N VAL A 510 4.92 1.12 -12.09
CA VAL A 510 6.07 1.20 -12.99
C VAL A 510 7.31 1.79 -12.30
N THR A 511 8.49 1.48 -12.84
CA THR A 511 9.77 2.08 -12.44
C THR A 511 10.18 3.10 -13.49
N LEU A 512 10.64 4.27 -13.05
CA LEU A 512 11.09 5.35 -13.94
C LEU A 512 12.60 5.55 -13.86
N GLU A 513 13.19 5.92 -14.99
CA GLU A 513 14.57 6.42 -15.09
C GLU A 513 14.71 7.77 -14.36
N ALA A 514 15.93 8.15 -13.97
CA ALA A 514 16.17 9.30 -13.09
C ALA A 514 15.64 10.64 -13.64
N ASP A 515 15.88 10.91 -14.92
CA ASP A 515 15.44 12.14 -15.60
C ASP A 515 13.92 12.16 -15.82
N GLN A 516 13.35 11.01 -16.16
CA GLN A 516 11.90 10.82 -16.26
C GLN A 516 11.21 10.95 -14.90
N ALA A 517 11.80 10.42 -13.82
CA ALA A 517 11.22 10.41 -12.48
C ALA A 517 11.06 11.81 -11.90
N ALA A 518 12.01 12.72 -12.15
CA ALA A 518 11.91 14.11 -11.67
C ALA A 518 10.78 14.86 -12.40
N LEU A 519 10.72 14.74 -13.72
CA LEU A 519 9.68 15.35 -14.54
C LEU A 519 8.30 14.77 -14.22
N ASP A 520 8.23 13.45 -14.05
CA ASP A 520 7.02 12.74 -13.65
C ASP A 520 6.50 13.20 -12.28
N ALA A 521 7.39 13.34 -11.29
CA ALA A 521 7.02 13.80 -9.96
C ALA A 521 6.45 15.23 -9.97
N GLU A 522 7.05 16.13 -10.76
CA GLU A 522 6.58 17.52 -10.89
C GLU A 522 5.22 17.58 -11.62
N ILE A 523 5.13 16.99 -12.81
CA ILE A 523 3.88 17.01 -13.60
C ILE A 523 2.78 16.26 -12.86
N GLY A 524 3.07 15.09 -12.31
CA GLY A 524 2.13 14.26 -11.56
C GLY A 524 1.55 14.97 -10.33
N LEU A 525 2.39 15.68 -9.57
CA LEU A 525 1.93 16.48 -8.43
C LEU A 525 0.98 17.61 -8.87
N ASN A 526 1.35 18.34 -9.94
CA ASN A 526 0.53 19.42 -10.47
C ASN A 526 -0.80 18.90 -11.05
N LEU A 527 -0.78 17.77 -11.78
CA LEU A 527 -1.98 17.10 -12.28
C LEU A 527 -2.89 16.67 -11.13
N LYS A 528 -2.33 16.01 -10.11
CA LYS A 528 -3.08 15.62 -8.90
C LYS A 528 -3.75 16.82 -8.24
N SER A 529 -3.02 17.91 -8.06
CA SER A 529 -3.55 19.15 -7.47
C SER A 529 -4.72 19.72 -8.29
N GLU A 530 -4.57 19.79 -9.61
CA GLU A 530 -5.62 20.29 -10.51
C GLU A 530 -6.84 19.36 -10.58
N VAL A 531 -6.65 18.04 -10.63
CA VAL A 531 -7.74 17.04 -10.65
C VAL A 531 -8.53 17.08 -9.36
N THR A 532 -7.86 16.98 -8.21
CA THR A 532 -8.53 17.00 -6.89
C THR A 532 -9.23 18.33 -6.61
N GLY A 533 -8.56 19.44 -6.91
CA GLY A 533 -9.12 20.78 -6.77
C GLY A 533 -10.32 21.02 -7.68
N SER A 534 -10.26 20.60 -8.94
CA SER A 534 -11.36 20.74 -9.89
C SER A 534 -12.53 19.81 -9.56
N LEU A 535 -12.27 18.56 -9.12
CA LEU A 535 -13.33 17.67 -8.64
C LEU A 535 -14.12 18.35 -7.52
N ALA A 536 -13.45 18.89 -6.50
CA ALA A 536 -14.11 19.59 -5.41
C ALA A 536 -14.91 20.81 -5.92
N LYS A 537 -14.37 21.60 -6.86
CA LYS A 537 -15.07 22.76 -7.43
C LYS A 537 -16.31 22.38 -8.23
N PHE A 538 -16.24 21.34 -9.09
CA PHE A 538 -17.38 20.85 -9.85
C PHE A 538 -18.48 20.31 -8.94
N VAL A 539 -18.12 19.44 -7.99
CA VAL A 539 -19.07 18.85 -7.05
C VAL A 539 -19.74 19.93 -6.19
N THR A 540 -18.98 20.92 -5.72
CA THR A 540 -19.54 22.00 -4.87
C THR A 540 -20.24 23.13 -5.64
N GLY A 541 -20.29 23.06 -6.97
CA GLY A 541 -20.95 24.05 -7.82
C GLY A 541 -20.18 25.37 -8.00
N ARG A 542 -18.88 25.40 -7.64
CA ARG A 542 -17.98 26.53 -8.01
C ARG A 542 -17.59 26.47 -9.48
N LEU A 543 -17.65 25.28 -10.06
CA LEU A 543 -17.67 25.05 -11.50
C LEU A 543 -18.92 24.23 -11.82
N ASP A 544 -19.48 24.40 -13.02
CA ASP A 544 -20.64 23.64 -13.49
C ASP A 544 -20.18 22.54 -14.47
N PRO A 545 -20.35 21.25 -14.13
CA PRO A 545 -19.98 20.17 -15.05
C PRO A 545 -20.92 20.08 -16.27
N ASN A 546 -22.06 20.78 -16.29
CA ASN A 546 -22.94 20.89 -17.46
C ASN A 546 -22.53 21.99 -18.43
N ASP A 547 -21.63 22.90 -18.02
CA ASP A 547 -21.10 23.96 -18.88
C ASP A 547 -19.94 23.42 -19.72
N ASP A 548 -20.13 23.39 -21.04
CA ASP A 548 -19.12 22.90 -22.00
C ASP A 548 -17.85 23.77 -22.02
N GLY A 549 -17.98 25.07 -21.79
CA GLY A 549 -16.85 25.99 -21.71
C GLY A 549 -15.99 25.70 -20.49
N GLN A 550 -16.62 25.53 -19.32
CA GLN A 550 -15.88 25.22 -18.08
C GLN A 550 -15.23 23.83 -18.11
N TRP A 551 -15.87 22.85 -18.77
CA TRP A 551 -15.26 21.55 -19.00
C TRP A 551 -14.08 21.63 -19.96
N ALA A 552 -14.21 22.37 -21.06
CA ALA A 552 -13.11 22.61 -22.01
C ALA A 552 -11.93 23.33 -21.34
N ASP A 553 -12.20 24.34 -20.51
CA ASP A 553 -11.18 25.06 -19.75
C ASP A 553 -10.44 24.15 -18.77
N TYR A 554 -11.14 23.25 -18.08
CA TYR A 554 -10.52 22.24 -17.23
C TYR A 554 -9.57 21.33 -18.03
N LYS A 555 -10.02 20.77 -19.15
CA LYS A 555 -9.17 19.95 -20.02
C LYS A 555 -7.97 20.73 -20.56
N SER A 556 -8.15 22.01 -20.87
CA SER A 556 -7.09 22.91 -21.31
C SER A 556 -6.02 23.09 -20.23
N ARG A 557 -6.42 23.36 -18.97
CA ARG A 557 -5.47 23.47 -17.84
C ARG A 557 -4.70 22.17 -17.60
N ILE A 558 -5.38 21.03 -17.64
CA ILE A 558 -4.75 19.70 -17.57
C ILE A 558 -3.72 19.50 -18.69
N GLY A 559 -4.06 19.89 -19.92
CA GLY A 559 -3.14 19.87 -21.05
C GLY A 559 -1.92 20.77 -20.85
N GLN A 560 -2.12 22.00 -20.35
CA GLN A 560 -1.05 22.97 -20.08
C GLN A 560 -0.09 22.52 -18.97
N ILE A 561 -0.58 21.78 -17.96
CA ILE A 561 0.26 21.19 -16.91
C ILE A 561 1.20 20.13 -17.51
N GLY A 562 0.81 19.47 -18.61
CA GLY A 562 1.65 18.50 -19.30
C GLY A 562 1.12 17.07 -19.29
N LEU A 563 -0.20 16.87 -19.32
CA LEU A 563 -0.80 15.53 -19.38
C LEU A 563 -0.22 14.65 -20.51
N GLN A 564 0.00 15.21 -21.70
CA GLN A 564 0.49 14.43 -22.82
C GLN A 564 1.93 13.92 -22.60
N PRO A 565 2.93 14.77 -22.26
CA PRO A 565 4.24 14.30 -21.79
C PRO A 565 4.17 13.29 -20.63
N TYR A 566 3.27 13.50 -19.66
CA TYR A 566 3.08 12.57 -18.56
C TYR A 566 2.63 11.18 -19.04
N LEU A 567 1.62 11.11 -19.90
CA LEU A 567 1.16 9.84 -20.48
C LEU A 567 2.23 9.16 -21.34
N GLU A 568 3.07 9.92 -22.05
CA GLU A 568 4.19 9.36 -22.81
C GLU A 568 5.23 8.70 -21.90
N ILE A 569 5.57 9.33 -20.77
CA ILE A 569 6.48 8.76 -19.75
C ILE A 569 5.86 7.48 -19.16
N GLN A 570 4.60 7.54 -18.74
CA GLN A 570 3.90 6.42 -18.12
C GLN A 570 3.69 5.25 -19.10
N GLN A 571 3.44 5.54 -20.38
CA GLN A 571 3.34 4.54 -21.44
C GLN A 571 4.70 3.84 -21.68
N ALA A 572 5.80 4.60 -21.79
CA ALA A 572 7.13 4.01 -21.99
C ALA A 572 7.55 3.14 -20.79
N ALA A 573 7.22 3.57 -19.57
CA ALA A 573 7.48 2.81 -18.36
C ALA A 573 6.61 1.55 -18.28
N TYR A 574 5.36 1.63 -18.73
CA TYR A 574 4.47 0.48 -18.85
C TYR A 574 4.97 -0.55 -19.88
N GLU A 575 5.44 -0.10 -21.03
CA GLU A 575 6.04 -0.97 -22.06
C GLU A 575 7.28 -1.68 -21.50
N THR A 576 8.16 -0.94 -20.80
CA THR A 576 9.32 -1.51 -20.11
C THR A 576 8.93 -2.55 -19.07
N TYR A 577 7.85 -2.29 -18.31
CA TYR A 577 7.30 -3.25 -17.36
C TYR A 577 6.78 -4.52 -18.06
N GLN A 578 6.19 -4.42 -19.25
CA GLN A 578 5.67 -5.58 -19.97
C GLN A 578 6.75 -6.48 -20.61
N GLY A 579 7.96 -5.94 -20.83
CA GLY A 579 9.10 -6.68 -21.37
C GLY A 579 9.40 -6.30 -22.81
#